data_AF-A0A9P9RJM1-F1
#
_entry.id   AF-A0A9P9RJM1-F1
#
_cell.length_a   1.000
_cell.length_b   1.000
_cell.length_c   1.000
_cell.angle_alpha   90.00
_cell.angle_beta   90.00
_cell.angle_gamma   90.00
#
_symmetry.space_group_name_H-M   'P 1'
#
loop_
_entity.id
_entity.type
_entity.pdbx_description
1 polymer ?
#
loop_
_entity_poly.entity_id
_entity_poly.type
_entity_poly.pdbx_seq_one_letter_code
_entity_poly.pdbx_strand_id
1 'polypeptide(L)'
;MNIEKEGDGFENLPVLTGKIEHNISQQTPLKQNSDFPEQPKPYKKSHAIFVRWENATDIPIEGEFNSLGKRLIADFDFEVKQYLLQDTKTSEALTGEVISSIGNYVSKLSREDLVLFYYNGHGMRHKVQGQSSLLLHSHTKGGLGVFWTHIKTALRYATCDVVVILDCCYSGEPQKVDLTDALETQVDEGKKMNIIAACGSTQTTLAGRHSFTNRLIICLEDLVKLKKPIHVEHDLNELIKKEVEDYISVSGVWLPQSNHLTGGDIVLFPKEKNAVAGGSGKSFG
;
A
#
# COMPACT_ATOMS: atom_id res chain seq x y z
N MET A 1 42.42 15.01 -13.16
CA MET A 1 42.06 16.24 -13.91
C MET A 1 41.61 15.74 -15.28
N ASN A 2 40.36 15.73 -15.72
CA ASN A 2 39.09 16.28 -15.26
C ASN A 2 38.01 15.21 -15.49
N ILE A 3 37.05 15.10 -14.57
CA ILE A 3 35.79 14.38 -14.78
C ILE A 3 34.76 15.49 -15.03
N GLU A 4 34.19 15.51 -16.22
CA GLU A 4 33.12 16.43 -16.57
C GLU A 4 31.86 16.09 -15.77
N LYS A 5 31.31 17.11 -15.12
CA LYS A 5 30.02 17.10 -14.45
C LYS A 5 28.94 17.34 -15.52
N GLU A 6 28.04 16.38 -15.72
CA GLU A 6 26.74 16.67 -16.31
C GLU A 6 25.77 17.02 -15.17
N GLY A 7 25.40 18.29 -15.11
CA GLY A 7 24.42 18.85 -14.20
C GLY A 7 23.02 18.90 -14.79
N ASP A 8 22.05 18.61 -13.94
CA ASP A 8 20.85 19.40 -13.67
C ASP A 8 19.96 19.78 -14.88
N GLY A 9 19.04 18.87 -15.20
CA GLY A 9 18.00 19.03 -16.22
C GLY A 9 16.56 18.93 -15.69
N PHE A 10 16.27 19.36 -14.46
CA PHE A 10 14.92 19.26 -13.87
C PHE A 10 14.18 20.60 -13.64
N GLU A 11 14.76 21.75 -13.98
CA GLU A 11 14.18 23.06 -13.60
C GLU A 11 13.09 23.63 -14.52
N ASN A 12 12.66 22.93 -15.58
CA ASN A 12 11.69 23.50 -16.56
C ASN A 12 10.48 22.60 -16.89
N LEU A 13 9.96 21.84 -15.92
CA LEU A 13 8.65 21.18 -16.11
C LEU A 13 7.51 22.19 -15.87
N PRO A 14 6.54 22.33 -16.80
CA PRO A 14 5.43 23.26 -16.65
C PRO A 14 4.57 22.90 -15.44
N VAL A 15 4.32 23.89 -14.57
CA VAL A 15 3.43 23.76 -13.42
C VAL A 15 1.98 23.69 -13.92
N LEU A 16 1.45 22.48 -14.08
CA LEU A 16 0.03 22.28 -14.34
C LEU A 16 -0.76 22.49 -13.04
N THR A 17 -1.40 23.64 -12.90
CA THR A 17 -2.33 23.99 -11.82
C THR A 17 -3.78 23.55 -12.09
N GLY A 18 -3.98 22.58 -12.99
CA GLY A 18 -5.31 22.03 -13.27
C GLY A 18 -5.84 21.26 -12.07
N LYS A 19 -6.92 21.75 -11.43
CA LYS A 19 -7.78 20.91 -10.60
C LYS A 19 -8.42 19.88 -11.52
N ILE A 20 -8.06 18.61 -11.36
CA ILE A 20 -8.82 17.52 -11.95
C ILE A 20 -10.07 17.37 -11.08
N GLU A 21 -11.21 17.84 -11.57
CA GLU A 21 -12.50 17.56 -10.94
C GLU A 21 -12.91 16.13 -11.31
N HIS A 22 -12.71 15.18 -10.39
CA HIS A 22 -13.08 13.78 -10.58
C HIS A 22 -14.61 13.64 -10.56
N ASN A 23 -15.22 13.50 -11.75
CA ASN A 23 -16.63 13.18 -11.87
C ASN A 23 -16.83 11.65 -11.84
N ILE A 24 -16.86 11.09 -10.63
CA ILE A 24 -17.02 9.65 -10.37
C ILE A 24 -18.34 9.11 -10.98
N SER A 25 -19.31 9.97 -11.31
CA SER A 25 -20.62 9.57 -11.83
C SER A 25 -20.62 9.08 -13.29
N GLN A 26 -19.52 9.23 -14.03
CA GLN A 26 -19.43 8.81 -15.45
C GLN A 26 -18.43 7.65 -15.69
N GLN A 27 -17.98 6.98 -14.63
CA GLN A 27 -17.05 5.85 -14.75
C GLN A 27 -17.78 4.54 -15.08
N THR A 28 -17.05 3.58 -15.67
CA THR A 28 -17.50 2.19 -15.92
C THR A 28 -18.26 1.66 -14.69
N PRO A 29 -19.42 0.99 -14.84
CA PRO A 29 -20.20 0.58 -13.68
C PRO A 29 -19.35 -0.30 -12.76
N LEU A 30 -19.07 0.19 -11.55
CA LEU A 30 -18.58 -0.69 -10.48
C LEU A 30 -19.59 -1.84 -10.35
N LYS A 31 -19.11 -3.09 -10.34
CA LYS A 31 -19.94 -4.26 -10.07
C LYS A 31 -20.78 -4.00 -8.82
N GLN A 32 -22.06 -4.34 -8.90
CA GLN A 32 -22.93 -4.17 -7.75
C GLN A 32 -22.60 -5.24 -6.71
N ASN A 33 -22.85 -4.96 -5.42
CA ASN A 33 -22.62 -5.92 -4.34
C ASN A 33 -23.31 -7.29 -4.58
N SER A 34 -24.32 -7.36 -5.45
CA SER A 34 -25.01 -8.59 -5.87
C SER A 34 -24.14 -9.55 -6.69
N ASP A 35 -23.01 -9.10 -7.22
CA ASP A 35 -22.13 -9.89 -8.07
C ASP A 35 -21.13 -10.76 -7.27
N PHE A 36 -21.14 -10.64 -5.93
CA PHE A 36 -20.33 -11.43 -5.02
C PHE A 36 -21.20 -12.44 -4.25
N PRO A 37 -20.81 -13.75 -4.22
CA PRO A 37 -21.66 -14.83 -3.74
C PRO A 37 -21.97 -14.78 -2.24
N GLU A 38 -21.18 -14.05 -1.44
CA GLU A 38 -21.49 -13.71 -0.05
C GLU A 38 -21.37 -12.20 0.15
N GLN A 39 -22.34 -11.63 0.88
CA GLN A 39 -22.26 -10.25 1.35
C GLN A 39 -21.08 -10.13 2.33
N PRO A 40 -20.07 -9.30 2.04
CA PRO A 40 -18.91 -9.16 2.91
C PRO A 40 -19.35 -8.56 4.25
N LYS A 41 -18.81 -9.10 5.36
CA LYS A 41 -19.06 -8.58 6.71
C LYS A 41 -17.92 -7.65 7.15
N PRO A 42 -18.20 -6.58 7.90
CA PRO A 42 -17.15 -5.76 8.50
C PRO A 42 -16.23 -6.57 9.41
N TYR A 43 -14.93 -6.26 9.34
CA TYR A 43 -13.95 -6.79 10.29
C TYR A 43 -14.20 -6.25 11.69
N LYS A 44 -13.84 -7.04 12.70
CA LYS A 44 -13.99 -6.67 14.11
C LYS A 44 -13.05 -5.53 14.50
N LYS A 45 -11.81 -5.58 13.99
CA LYS A 45 -10.80 -4.54 14.12
C LYS A 45 -9.95 -4.48 12.86
N SER A 46 -9.48 -3.28 12.54
CA SER A 46 -8.57 -3.04 11.43
C SER A 46 -7.25 -2.49 11.95
N HIS A 47 -6.14 -3.09 11.56
CA HIS A 47 -4.79 -2.71 11.98
C HIS A 47 -3.96 -2.32 10.78
N ALA A 48 -3.19 -1.24 10.88
CA ALA A 48 -2.25 -0.83 9.85
C ALA A 48 -0.82 -0.83 10.40
N ILE A 49 0.09 -1.48 9.70
CA ILE A 49 1.52 -1.55 10.01
C ILE A 49 2.26 -0.80 8.91
N PHE A 50 2.74 0.39 9.25
CA PHE A 50 3.44 1.30 8.36
C PHE A 50 4.94 1.13 8.57
N VAL A 51 5.64 0.61 7.57
CA VAL A 51 7.06 0.32 7.63
C VAL A 51 7.84 1.31 6.79
N ARG A 52 8.85 1.94 7.40
CA ARG A 52 9.85 2.75 6.71
C ARG A 52 11.19 2.63 7.40
N TRP A 53 12.23 3.12 6.74
CA TRP A 53 13.54 3.28 7.36
C TRP A 53 13.57 4.54 8.23
N GLU A 54 14.19 4.43 9.41
CA GLU A 54 14.31 5.54 10.38
C GLU A 54 15.09 6.72 9.78
N ASN A 55 16.21 6.41 9.12
CA ASN A 55 17.18 7.39 8.62
C ASN A 55 17.10 7.64 7.11
N ALA A 56 15.99 7.28 6.45
CA ALA A 56 15.82 7.58 5.02
C ALA A 56 15.57 9.08 4.83
N THR A 57 16.64 9.83 4.55
CA THR A 57 16.60 11.28 4.33
C THR A 57 16.49 11.66 2.85
N ASP A 58 16.69 10.70 1.95
CA ASP A 58 16.72 10.93 0.50
C ASP A 58 15.35 10.88 -0.17
N ILE A 59 14.27 10.52 0.55
CA ILE A 59 12.88 10.62 0.09
C ILE A 59 12.00 11.26 1.18
N PRO A 60 11.25 12.34 0.89
CA PRO A 60 10.36 13.00 1.84
C PRO A 60 9.02 12.24 2.02
N ILE A 61 9.07 11.01 2.56
CA ILE A 61 7.90 10.12 2.69
C ILE A 61 7.00 10.43 3.88
N GLU A 62 7.48 11.16 4.90
CA GLU A 62 6.74 11.35 6.15
C GLU A 62 5.37 12.00 5.96
N GLY A 63 5.26 12.96 5.03
CA GLY A 63 3.99 13.59 4.68
C GLY A 63 2.96 12.61 4.11
N GLU A 64 3.43 11.63 3.33
CA GLU A 64 2.61 10.59 2.71
C GLU A 64 2.11 9.58 3.77
N PHE A 65 3.00 9.12 4.66
CA PHE A 65 2.66 8.27 5.81
C PHE A 65 1.59 8.93 6.69
N ASN A 66 1.81 10.19 7.05
CA ASN A 66 0.89 10.92 7.91
C ASN A 66 -0.48 11.13 7.25
N SER A 67 -0.49 11.42 5.94
CA SER A 67 -1.74 11.65 5.21
C SER A 67 -2.54 10.36 5.04
N LEU A 68 -1.90 9.27 4.60
CA LEU A 68 -2.56 7.97 4.46
C LEU A 68 -3.04 7.45 5.82
N GLY A 69 -2.21 7.52 6.86
CA GLY A 69 -2.57 7.08 8.21
C GLY A 69 -3.78 7.85 8.76
N LYS A 70 -3.82 9.17 8.56
CA LYS A 70 -5.00 9.99 8.93
C LYS A 70 -6.26 9.54 8.20
N ARG A 71 -6.19 9.24 6.89
CA ARG A 71 -7.34 8.72 6.14
C ARG A 71 -7.80 7.36 6.67
N LEU A 72 -6.88 6.42 6.89
CA LEU A 72 -7.21 5.09 7.41
C LEU A 72 -7.90 5.16 8.79
N ILE A 73 -7.44 6.03 9.69
CA ILE A 73 -8.08 6.26 11.00
C ILE A 73 -9.45 6.92 10.81
N ALA A 74 -9.51 8.01 10.05
CA ALA A 74 -10.69 8.86 9.95
C ALA A 74 -11.83 8.22 9.15
N ASP A 75 -11.51 7.42 8.14
CA ASP A 75 -12.50 6.85 7.24
C ASP A 75 -12.75 5.37 7.46
N PHE A 76 -11.84 4.61 8.09
CA PHE A 76 -11.94 3.14 8.14
C PHE A 76 -11.67 2.53 9.54
N ASP A 77 -11.44 3.36 10.55
CA ASP A 77 -11.18 2.94 11.94
C ASP A 77 -9.94 2.07 12.16
N PHE A 78 -8.91 2.28 11.34
CA PHE A 78 -7.66 1.56 11.53
C PHE A 78 -6.89 2.03 12.77
N GLU A 79 -6.33 1.09 13.52
CA GLU A 79 -5.24 1.33 14.44
C GLU A 79 -3.91 1.34 13.67
N VAL A 80 -3.33 2.53 13.46
CA VAL A 80 -2.08 2.69 12.70
C VAL A 80 -0.87 2.64 13.63
N LYS A 81 0.08 1.75 13.31
CA LYS A 81 1.39 1.63 13.97
C LYS A 81 2.50 1.85 12.96
N GLN A 82 3.52 2.59 13.36
CA GLN A 82 4.74 2.73 12.58
C GLN A 82 5.81 1.79 13.11
N TYR A 83 6.53 1.14 12.19
CA TYR A 83 7.69 0.31 12.47
C TYR A 83 8.88 0.87 11.70
N LEU A 84 9.88 1.32 12.43
CA LEU A 84 11.06 1.96 11.87
C LEU A 84 12.20 0.94 11.75
N LEU A 85 12.64 0.70 10.51
CA LEU A 85 13.80 -0.13 10.23
C LEU A 85 15.07 0.66 10.50
N GLN A 86 16.01 0.04 11.21
CA GLN A 86 17.27 0.66 11.61
C GLN A 86 18.39 0.18 10.69
N ASP A 87 19.03 1.11 10.00
CA ASP A 87 20.15 0.85 9.08
C ASP A 87 21.52 0.73 9.80
N THR A 88 21.52 0.74 11.14
CA THR A 88 22.70 0.59 12.00
C THR A 88 22.96 -0.85 12.45
N LYS A 89 22.08 -1.80 12.10
CA LYS A 89 22.15 -3.21 12.51
C LYS A 89 22.93 -4.07 11.50
N THR A 90 23.20 -5.33 11.81
CA THR A 90 23.59 -6.30 10.76
C THR A 90 22.35 -6.78 10.01
N SER A 91 22.51 -7.29 8.79
CA SER A 91 21.42 -7.83 7.98
C SER A 91 20.68 -8.97 8.69
N GLU A 92 21.40 -9.82 9.42
CA GLU A 92 20.83 -10.93 10.19
C GLU A 92 20.03 -10.42 11.39
N ALA A 93 20.57 -9.47 12.14
CA ALA A 93 19.89 -8.88 13.30
C ALA A 93 18.61 -8.15 12.86
N LEU A 94 18.68 -7.38 11.78
CA LEU A 94 17.54 -6.68 11.20
C LEU A 94 16.46 -7.66 10.70
N THR A 95 16.86 -8.75 10.05
CA THR A 95 15.94 -9.80 9.60
C THR A 95 15.23 -10.45 10.79
N GLY A 96 15.97 -10.84 11.83
CA GLY A 96 15.40 -11.44 13.03
C GLY A 96 14.44 -10.49 13.75
N GLU A 97 14.77 -9.21 13.81
CA GLU A 97 13.91 -8.18 14.39
C GLU A 97 12.62 -7.97 13.60
N VAL A 98 12.70 -7.91 12.27
CA VAL A 98 11.52 -7.79 11.40
C VAL A 98 10.57 -8.97 11.59
N ILE A 99 11.11 -10.19 11.54
CA ILE A 99 10.30 -11.41 11.67
C ILE A 99 9.67 -11.47 13.07
N SER A 100 10.45 -11.20 14.12
CA SER A 100 9.95 -11.24 15.49
C SER A 100 8.95 -10.12 15.77
N SER A 101 9.24 -8.87 15.42
CA SER A 101 8.37 -7.73 15.75
C SER A 101 7.04 -7.80 15.01
N ILE A 102 7.07 -7.93 13.68
CA ILE A 102 5.84 -8.00 12.88
C ILE A 102 5.12 -9.32 13.16
N GLY A 103 5.84 -10.45 13.18
CA GLY A 103 5.27 -11.77 13.44
C GLY A 103 4.58 -11.86 14.79
N ASN A 104 5.24 -11.44 15.88
CA ASN A 104 4.65 -11.44 17.23
C ASN A 104 3.46 -10.50 17.37
N TYR A 105 3.41 -9.44 16.57
CA TYR A 105 2.27 -8.54 16.56
C TYR A 105 1.07 -9.19 15.88
N VAL A 106 1.25 -9.67 14.64
CA VAL A 106 0.14 -10.22 13.85
C VAL A 106 -0.36 -11.57 14.37
N SER A 107 0.49 -12.36 15.04
CA SER A 107 0.11 -13.65 15.63
C SER A 107 -0.86 -13.54 16.80
N LYS A 108 -1.08 -12.34 17.34
CA LYS A 108 -1.99 -12.07 18.46
C LYS A 108 -3.35 -11.56 18.00
N LEU A 109 -3.53 -11.33 16.71
CA LEU A 109 -4.77 -10.81 16.14
C LEU A 109 -5.81 -11.92 15.99
N SER A 110 -7.08 -11.54 15.98
CA SER A 110 -8.18 -12.47 15.71
C SER A 110 -8.28 -12.79 14.22
N ARG A 111 -8.89 -13.92 13.89
CA ARG A 111 -9.28 -14.27 12.52
C ARG A 111 -10.31 -13.31 11.91
N GLU A 112 -11.08 -12.63 12.76
CA GLU A 112 -12.09 -11.62 12.36
C GLU A 112 -11.50 -10.20 12.18
N ASP A 113 -10.20 -10.03 12.41
CA ASP A 113 -9.52 -8.74 12.23
C ASP A 113 -9.03 -8.58 10.78
N LEU A 114 -8.51 -7.39 10.44
CA LEU A 114 -7.84 -7.09 9.18
C LEU A 114 -6.47 -6.46 9.44
N VAL A 115 -5.46 -6.85 8.66
CA VAL A 115 -4.16 -6.20 8.64
C VAL A 115 -3.90 -5.52 7.31
N LEU A 116 -3.52 -4.24 7.34
CA LEU A 116 -2.91 -3.53 6.22
C LEU A 116 -1.42 -3.35 6.51
N PHE A 117 -0.57 -4.02 5.75
CA PHE A 117 0.86 -3.75 5.72
C PHE A 117 1.15 -2.71 4.64
N TYR A 118 1.83 -1.63 4.99
CA TYR A 118 2.23 -0.59 4.05
C TYR A 118 3.72 -0.33 4.19
N TYR A 119 4.45 -0.49 3.09
CA TYR A 119 5.85 -0.06 2.97
C TYR A 119 5.95 1.07 1.96
N ASN A 120 6.69 2.12 2.32
CA ASN A 120 7.08 3.16 1.38
C ASN A 120 8.55 3.55 1.62
N GLY A 121 9.32 3.57 0.54
CA GLY A 121 10.76 3.84 0.55
C GLY A 121 11.45 3.24 -0.67
N HIS A 122 12.75 2.95 -0.55
CA HIS A 122 13.49 2.37 -1.66
C HIS A 122 13.21 0.88 -1.82
N GLY A 123 13.16 0.46 -3.08
CA GLY A 123 13.13 -0.94 -3.46
C GLY A 123 14.21 -1.20 -4.49
N MET A 124 14.87 -2.35 -4.37
CA MET A 124 15.87 -2.78 -5.33
C MET A 124 15.58 -4.21 -5.74
N ARG A 125 15.68 -4.48 -7.04
CA ARG A 125 15.66 -5.85 -7.53
C ARG A 125 17.02 -6.48 -7.25
N HIS A 126 17.02 -7.55 -6.47
CA HIS A 126 18.20 -8.34 -6.14
C HIS A 126 18.07 -9.75 -6.71
N LYS A 127 19.16 -10.39 -7.14
CA LYS A 127 19.15 -11.78 -7.59
C LYS A 127 19.71 -12.69 -6.51
N VAL A 128 18.92 -13.65 -6.06
CA VAL A 128 19.35 -14.70 -5.12
C VAL A 128 19.26 -16.02 -5.87
N GLN A 129 20.39 -16.71 -6.04
CA GLN A 129 20.45 -18.01 -6.73
C GLN A 129 19.78 -18.01 -8.13
N GLY A 130 19.91 -16.91 -8.87
CA GLY A 130 19.32 -16.76 -10.20
C GLY A 130 17.86 -16.34 -10.23
N GLN A 131 17.17 -16.33 -9.08
CA GLN A 131 15.80 -15.82 -8.94
C GLN A 131 15.83 -14.35 -8.51
N SER A 132 14.93 -13.54 -9.09
CA SER A 132 14.80 -12.13 -8.71
C SER A 132 13.95 -12.00 -7.45
N SER A 133 14.31 -11.07 -6.58
CA SER A 133 13.66 -10.81 -5.30
C SER A 133 13.64 -9.31 -5.03
N LEU A 134 12.61 -8.85 -4.30
CA LEU A 134 12.51 -7.48 -3.83
C LEU A 134 13.30 -7.29 -2.54
N LEU A 135 14.28 -6.40 -2.58
CA LEU A 135 15.01 -5.91 -1.42
C LEU A 135 14.47 -4.53 -1.05
N LEU A 136 13.88 -4.39 0.14
CA LEU A 136 13.47 -3.12 0.72
C LEU A 136 14.72 -2.46 1.28
N HIS A 137 15.10 -1.28 0.81
CA HIS A 137 16.44 -0.73 1.01
C HIS A 137 16.43 0.60 1.75
N SER A 138 17.46 0.88 2.55
CA SER A 138 17.49 2.07 3.40
C SER A 138 17.77 3.36 2.64
N HIS A 139 18.59 3.29 1.59
CA HIS A 139 19.00 4.44 0.77
C HIS A 139 19.01 4.08 -0.72
N THR A 140 19.03 5.08 -1.60
CA THR A 140 19.16 4.86 -3.06
C THR A 140 20.48 4.16 -3.44
N LYS A 141 21.56 4.42 -2.69
CA LYS A 141 22.89 3.84 -2.91
C LYS A 141 23.52 3.44 -1.59
N GLY A 142 23.95 2.19 -1.49
CA GLY A 142 24.49 1.63 -0.23
C GLY A 142 23.45 1.57 0.88
N GLY A 143 23.85 1.08 2.04
CA GLY A 143 22.95 0.85 3.17
C GLY A 143 22.52 -0.62 3.32
N LEU A 144 21.57 -0.84 4.21
CA LEU A 144 21.03 -2.16 4.50
C LEU A 144 19.76 -2.41 3.69
N GLY A 145 19.44 -3.70 3.53
CA GLY A 145 18.20 -4.13 2.94
C GLY A 145 17.55 -5.26 3.70
N VAL A 146 16.22 -5.31 3.63
CA VAL A 146 15.41 -6.43 4.11
C VAL A 146 14.72 -7.06 2.92
N PHE A 147 14.92 -8.35 2.71
CA PHE A 147 14.20 -9.06 1.66
C PHE A 147 12.71 -9.11 1.98
N TRP A 148 11.89 -8.81 0.98
CA TRP A 148 10.43 -8.91 1.06
C TRP A 148 9.98 -10.29 1.56
N THR A 149 10.69 -11.36 1.20
CA THR A 149 10.40 -12.73 1.66
C THR A 149 10.40 -12.87 3.19
N HIS A 150 11.22 -12.10 3.91
CA HIS A 150 11.24 -12.10 5.38
C HIS A 150 10.00 -11.40 5.94
N ILE A 151 9.58 -10.30 5.35
CA ILE A 151 8.33 -9.61 5.70
C ILE A 151 7.12 -10.51 5.41
N LYS A 152 7.07 -11.11 4.21
CA LYS A 152 6.05 -12.10 3.82
C LYS A 152 5.97 -13.22 4.85
N THR A 153 7.11 -13.77 5.27
CA THR A 153 7.18 -14.79 6.32
C THR A 153 6.58 -14.31 7.64
N ALA A 154 6.88 -13.08 8.06
CA ALA A 154 6.29 -12.49 9.27
C ALA A 154 4.76 -12.36 9.17
N LEU A 155 4.24 -11.91 8.02
CA LEU A 155 2.80 -11.75 7.77
C LEU A 155 2.05 -13.09 7.65
N ARG A 156 2.75 -14.21 7.39
CA ARG A 156 2.14 -15.55 7.41
C ARG A 156 1.62 -15.93 8.80
N TYR A 157 2.19 -15.39 9.88
CA TYR A 157 1.71 -15.64 11.24
C TYR A 157 0.35 -14.99 11.56
N ALA A 158 -0.16 -14.08 10.71
CA ALA A 158 -1.50 -13.54 10.88
C ALA A 158 -2.55 -14.63 10.58
N THR A 159 -3.58 -14.76 11.41
CA THR A 159 -4.73 -15.65 11.11
C THR A 159 -5.88 -14.92 10.41
N CYS A 160 -5.79 -13.59 10.29
CA CYS A 160 -6.73 -12.71 9.60
C CYS A 160 -6.32 -12.43 8.14
N ASP A 161 -7.22 -11.78 7.42
CA ASP A 161 -6.96 -11.24 6.09
C ASP A 161 -5.87 -10.15 6.11
N VAL A 162 -5.07 -10.10 5.05
CA VAL A 162 -3.95 -9.17 4.92
C VAL A 162 -3.98 -8.42 3.59
N VAL A 163 -4.01 -7.09 3.63
CA VAL A 163 -3.72 -6.23 2.49
C VAL A 163 -2.27 -5.76 2.60
N VAL A 164 -1.51 -5.92 1.53
CA VAL A 164 -0.13 -5.46 1.43
C VAL A 164 -0.09 -4.35 0.39
N ILE A 165 0.49 -3.20 0.74
CA ILE A 165 0.73 -2.09 -0.16
C ILE A 165 2.23 -1.82 -0.18
N LEU A 166 2.84 -1.90 -1.37
CA LEU A 166 4.27 -1.67 -1.58
C LEU A 166 4.45 -0.45 -2.48
N ASP A 167 4.85 0.67 -1.89
CA ASP A 167 5.23 1.90 -2.60
C ASP A 167 6.75 2.03 -2.67
N CYS A 168 7.34 1.30 -3.61
CA CYS A 168 8.77 1.34 -3.86
C CYS A 168 9.08 0.93 -5.30
N CYS A 169 10.28 1.22 -5.77
CA CYS A 169 10.79 0.68 -7.03
C CYS A 169 10.74 -0.85 -7.02
N TYR A 170 10.40 -1.46 -8.16
CA TYR A 170 10.31 -2.90 -8.36
C TYR A 170 9.28 -3.61 -7.46
N SER A 171 8.29 -2.88 -6.92
CA SER A 171 7.27 -3.41 -6.01
C SER A 171 6.40 -4.54 -6.59
N GLY A 172 6.41 -4.74 -7.91
CA GLY A 172 5.74 -5.86 -8.58
C GLY A 172 6.56 -7.15 -8.61
N GLU A 173 7.83 -7.14 -8.20
CA GLU A 173 8.67 -8.34 -8.12
C GLU A 173 8.08 -9.44 -7.19
N PRO A 174 7.51 -9.13 -6.02
CA PRO A 174 6.77 -10.07 -5.18
C PRO A 174 5.69 -10.87 -5.88
N GLN A 175 5.12 -10.33 -6.97
CA GLN A 175 4.02 -10.92 -7.72
C GLN A 175 4.49 -11.92 -8.77
N LYS A 176 5.78 -11.88 -9.17
CA LYS A 176 6.38 -12.86 -10.08
C LYS A 176 6.77 -14.16 -9.40
N VAL A 177 6.84 -14.18 -8.07
CA VAL A 177 7.16 -15.38 -7.30
C VAL A 177 5.90 -16.23 -7.19
N ASP A 178 5.52 -16.80 -8.33
CA ASP A 178 4.39 -17.72 -8.49
C ASP A 178 4.86 -19.17 -8.21
N LEU A 179 4.05 -19.87 -7.40
CA LEU A 179 3.75 -21.30 -7.51
C LEU A 179 4.80 -22.36 -7.13
N THR A 180 5.97 -22.03 -6.58
CA THR A 180 6.96 -23.06 -6.16
C THR A 180 7.33 -23.10 -4.68
N ASP A 181 6.73 -22.27 -3.83
CA ASP A 181 6.65 -22.59 -2.40
C ASP A 181 5.63 -23.75 -2.25
N ALA A 182 6.07 -24.97 -2.55
CA ALA A 182 5.38 -26.25 -2.35
C ALA A 182 5.10 -26.57 -0.86
N LEU A 183 4.95 -25.52 -0.05
CA LEU A 183 4.50 -25.47 1.34
C LEU A 183 3.27 -24.55 1.42
N GLU A 184 2.32 -24.75 0.50
CA GLU A 184 0.89 -24.40 0.63
C GLU A 184 0.18 -25.23 1.74
N THR A 185 0.92 -25.93 2.61
CA THR A 185 0.35 -26.92 3.52
C THR A 185 -0.29 -26.36 4.78
N GLN A 186 -0.36 -25.04 4.98
CA GLN A 186 -1.20 -24.41 6.01
C GLN A 186 -1.70 -23.03 5.56
N VAL A 187 -2.31 -22.92 4.39
CA VAL A 187 -3.28 -21.84 4.19
C VAL A 187 -4.45 -22.20 5.11
N ASP A 188 -4.52 -21.52 6.25
CA ASP A 188 -5.67 -21.59 7.15
C ASP A 188 -6.91 -21.30 6.31
N GLU A 189 -7.72 -22.33 6.05
CA GLU A 189 -8.76 -22.35 5.02
C GLU A 189 -9.61 -21.08 5.12
N GLY A 190 -9.50 -20.15 4.17
CA GLY A 190 -10.31 -18.91 4.14
C GLY A 190 -9.57 -17.61 4.44
N LYS A 191 -8.28 -17.62 4.80
CA LYS A 191 -7.47 -16.38 4.90
C LYS A 191 -7.14 -15.80 3.51
N LYS A 192 -7.36 -14.50 3.34
CA LYS A 192 -7.06 -13.75 2.13
C LYS A 192 -5.76 -12.95 2.24
N MET A 193 -5.02 -12.84 1.14
CA MET A 193 -3.89 -11.90 1.05
C MET A 193 -3.84 -11.22 -0.32
N ASN A 194 -4.10 -9.92 -0.33
CA ASN A 194 -4.03 -9.06 -1.53
C ASN A 194 -2.77 -8.20 -1.49
N ILE A 195 -2.04 -8.13 -2.61
CA ILE A 195 -0.89 -7.23 -2.76
C ILE A 195 -1.23 -6.15 -3.79
N ILE A 196 -1.05 -4.88 -3.44
CA ILE A 196 -1.06 -3.74 -4.34
C ILE A 196 0.37 -3.20 -4.44
N ALA A 197 0.92 -3.23 -5.65
CA ALA A 197 2.25 -2.74 -5.96
C ALA A 197 2.16 -1.39 -6.67
N ALA A 198 2.95 -0.40 -6.25
CA ALA A 198 3.03 0.91 -6.91
C ALA A 198 3.50 0.84 -8.37
N CYS A 199 4.30 -0.17 -8.67
CA CYS A 199 4.89 -0.39 -9.98
C CYS A 199 5.10 -1.86 -10.32
N GLY A 200 5.36 -2.14 -11.60
CA GLY A 200 5.75 -3.47 -12.06
C GLY A 200 7.17 -3.88 -11.65
N SER A 201 7.41 -5.19 -11.66
CA SER A 201 8.69 -5.85 -11.29
C SER A 201 9.97 -5.37 -12.01
N THR A 202 9.86 -4.69 -13.15
CA THR A 202 11.02 -4.20 -13.91
C THR A 202 11.11 -2.68 -13.95
N GLN A 203 10.31 -2.02 -13.13
CA GLN A 203 10.07 -0.60 -13.21
C GLN A 203 10.34 0.05 -11.81
N THR A 204 10.76 1.32 -11.74
CA THR A 204 10.94 2.19 -10.55
C THR A 204 9.64 2.77 -9.94
N THR A 205 9.59 3.91 -9.24
CA THR A 205 8.34 4.64 -8.92
C THR A 205 8.69 6.09 -8.62
N LEU A 206 7.71 6.99 -8.55
CA LEU A 206 7.92 8.41 -8.20
C LEU A 206 7.59 8.66 -6.72
N ALA A 207 8.24 9.69 -6.16
CA ALA A 207 7.95 10.22 -4.83
C ALA A 207 7.28 11.60 -4.91
N GLY A 208 6.69 12.07 -3.81
CA GLY A 208 6.11 13.40 -3.71
C GLY A 208 4.75 13.51 -4.39
N ARG A 209 4.39 14.67 -4.94
CA ARG A 209 3.02 14.96 -5.41
C ARG A 209 2.43 13.93 -6.39
N HIS A 210 3.29 13.26 -7.16
CA HIS A 210 2.89 12.28 -8.16
C HIS A 210 3.22 10.84 -7.74
N SER A 211 3.51 10.62 -6.46
CA SER A 211 3.72 9.29 -5.90
C SER A 211 2.46 8.46 -5.95
N PHE A 212 2.67 7.15 -5.95
CA PHE A 212 1.59 6.19 -5.83
C PHE A 212 0.77 6.44 -4.55
N THR A 213 1.41 6.72 -3.41
CA THR A 213 0.68 6.98 -2.16
C THR A 213 -0.27 8.16 -2.26
N ASN A 214 0.12 9.26 -2.91
CA ASN A 214 -0.79 10.40 -3.09
C ASN A 214 -1.97 10.05 -4.00
N ARG A 215 -1.76 9.23 -5.05
CA ARG A 215 -2.86 8.72 -5.89
C ARG A 215 -3.79 7.77 -5.13
N LEU A 216 -3.22 6.87 -4.33
CA LEU A 216 -3.96 5.98 -3.44
C LEU A 216 -4.86 6.78 -2.49
N ILE A 217 -4.35 7.84 -1.87
CA ILE A 217 -5.12 8.72 -1.00
C ILE A 217 -6.30 9.33 -1.75
N ILE A 218 -6.09 9.90 -2.94
CA ILE A 218 -7.15 10.49 -3.76
C ILE A 218 -8.23 9.44 -4.08
N CYS A 219 -7.82 8.24 -4.50
CA CYS A 219 -8.74 7.13 -4.80
C CYS A 219 -9.58 6.74 -3.58
N LEU A 220 -8.96 6.61 -2.41
CA LEU A 220 -9.67 6.32 -1.15
C LEU A 220 -10.67 7.42 -0.81
N GLU A 221 -10.30 8.69 -0.97
CA GLU A 221 -11.20 9.82 -0.71
C GLU A 221 -12.44 9.79 -1.62
N ASP A 222 -12.24 9.44 -2.88
CA ASP A 222 -13.31 9.34 -3.87
C ASP A 222 -14.22 8.14 -3.59
N LEU A 223 -13.67 6.98 -3.26
CA LEU A 223 -14.44 5.78 -2.95
C LEU A 223 -15.22 5.92 -1.64
N VAL A 224 -14.66 6.58 -0.61
CA VAL A 224 -15.35 6.85 0.65
C VAL A 224 -16.61 7.71 0.44
N LYS A 225 -16.61 8.64 -0.54
CA LYS A 225 -17.81 9.45 -0.87
C LYS A 225 -18.97 8.61 -1.36
N LEU A 226 -18.71 7.42 -1.92
CA LEU A 226 -19.75 6.50 -2.38
C LEU A 226 -20.54 5.86 -1.23
N LYS A 227 -20.01 5.90 0.01
CA LYS A 227 -20.64 5.32 1.21
C LYS A 227 -21.06 3.87 1.03
N LYS A 228 -20.21 3.08 0.37
CA LYS A 228 -20.40 1.66 0.11
C LYS A 228 -19.16 0.89 0.58
N PRO A 229 -19.29 -0.43 0.83
CA PRO A 229 -18.13 -1.29 0.97
C PRO A 229 -17.22 -1.15 -0.25
N ILE A 230 -15.90 -1.11 -0.02
CA ILE A 230 -14.88 -0.91 -1.05
C ILE A 230 -14.11 -2.21 -1.22
N HIS A 231 -14.27 -2.83 -2.35
CA HIS A 231 -13.53 -4.00 -2.77
C HIS A 231 -12.08 -3.58 -3.12
N VAL A 232 -11.10 -4.11 -2.39
CA VAL A 232 -9.70 -3.65 -2.47
C VAL A 232 -9.13 -3.87 -3.86
N GLU A 233 -9.39 -5.03 -4.46
CA GLU A 233 -8.92 -5.29 -5.81
C GLU A 233 -9.80 -4.63 -6.86
N HIS A 234 -11.11 -4.86 -6.78
CA HIS A 234 -12.02 -4.43 -7.84
C HIS A 234 -12.25 -2.91 -7.88
N ASP A 235 -12.43 -2.26 -6.73
CA ASP A 235 -12.76 -0.84 -6.68
C ASP A 235 -11.50 0.00 -6.54
N LEU A 236 -10.67 -0.30 -5.53
CA LEU A 236 -9.53 0.54 -5.20
C LEU A 236 -8.41 0.39 -6.21
N ASN A 237 -7.96 -0.84 -6.49
CA ASN A 237 -6.83 -1.05 -7.38
C ASN A 237 -7.16 -0.72 -8.85
N GLU A 238 -8.38 -0.99 -9.33
CA GLU A 238 -8.78 -0.54 -10.68
C GLU A 238 -8.88 0.98 -10.79
N LEU A 239 -9.38 1.67 -9.76
CA LEU A 239 -9.39 3.13 -9.75
C LEU A 239 -7.97 3.70 -9.76
N ILE A 240 -7.05 3.14 -8.99
CA ILE A 240 -5.65 3.57 -9.01
C ILE A 240 -5.03 3.31 -10.38
N LYS A 241 -5.26 2.16 -11.01
CA LYS A 241 -4.76 1.87 -12.37
C LYS A 241 -5.22 2.93 -13.36
N LYS A 242 -6.51 3.28 -13.32
CA LYS A 242 -7.08 4.32 -14.18
C LYS A 242 -6.46 5.70 -13.92
N GLU A 243 -6.38 6.10 -12.66
CA GLU A 243 -5.76 7.38 -12.25
C GLU A 243 -4.29 7.50 -12.70
N VAL A 244 -3.58 6.36 -12.72
CA VAL A 244 -2.21 6.30 -13.19
C VAL A 244 -2.17 6.28 -14.72
N GLU A 245 -3.03 5.54 -15.42
CA GLU A 245 -3.12 5.52 -16.90
C GLU A 245 -3.38 6.90 -17.51
N ASP A 246 -4.31 7.65 -16.93
CA ASP A 246 -4.61 9.02 -17.34
C ASP A 246 -3.36 9.92 -17.20
N TYR A 247 -2.44 9.57 -16.29
CA TYR A 247 -1.18 10.26 -16.03
C TYR A 247 0.03 9.75 -16.86
N ILE A 248 0.05 8.47 -17.25
CA ILE A 248 1.08 7.85 -18.11
C ILE A 248 1.14 8.57 -19.46
N SER A 249 -0.01 8.99 -20.00
CA SER A 249 -0.11 9.69 -21.29
C SER A 249 0.77 10.94 -21.38
N VAL A 250 1.24 11.46 -20.25
CA VAL A 250 2.07 12.67 -20.12
C VAL A 250 3.52 12.37 -19.69
N SER A 251 3.80 11.22 -19.06
CA SER A 251 5.07 10.98 -18.35
C SER A 251 5.79 9.66 -18.69
N GLY A 252 5.14 8.74 -19.39
CA GLY A 252 5.76 7.48 -19.84
C GLY A 252 5.98 6.44 -18.74
N VAL A 253 5.25 6.48 -17.62
CA VAL A 253 5.49 5.54 -16.52
C VAL A 253 4.26 5.11 -15.68
N TRP A 254 4.22 3.79 -15.36
CA TRP A 254 3.53 3.04 -14.29
C TRP A 254 2.18 2.38 -14.58
N LEU A 255 2.03 1.07 -14.31
CA LEU A 255 0.73 0.45 -14.04
C LEU A 255 0.81 -0.24 -12.67
N PRO A 256 -0.03 0.13 -11.69
CA PRO A 256 -0.18 -0.63 -10.45
C PRO A 256 -0.51 -2.08 -10.79
N GLN A 257 0.14 -3.02 -10.12
CA GLN A 257 -0.16 -4.44 -10.28
C GLN A 257 -0.80 -4.97 -9.01
N SER A 258 -1.79 -5.85 -9.17
CA SER A 258 -2.39 -6.61 -8.08
C SER A 258 -2.33 -8.10 -8.38
N ASN A 259 -2.07 -8.90 -7.36
CA ASN A 259 -2.25 -10.35 -7.38
C ASN A 259 -2.91 -10.80 -6.07
N HIS A 260 -3.69 -11.87 -6.16
CA HIS A 260 -4.07 -12.68 -5.00
C HIS A 260 -2.95 -13.68 -4.72
N LEU A 261 -2.54 -13.77 -3.46
CA LEU A 261 -1.76 -14.92 -3.01
C LEU A 261 -2.66 -16.05 -2.52
N THR A 262 -3.78 -15.73 -1.86
CA THR A 262 -4.82 -16.68 -1.42
C THR A 262 -6.16 -15.95 -1.24
N GLY A 263 -7.28 -16.63 -1.50
CA GLY A 263 -8.65 -16.18 -1.17
C GLY A 263 -9.16 -14.97 -1.97
N GLY A 264 -10.49 -14.86 -2.15
CA GLY A 264 -11.13 -13.79 -2.93
C GLY A 264 -10.97 -12.38 -2.34
N ASP A 265 -11.67 -11.38 -2.90
CA ASP A 265 -11.39 -9.97 -2.58
C ASP A 265 -11.61 -9.60 -1.09
N ILE A 266 -10.78 -8.67 -0.61
CA ILE A 266 -10.86 -8.06 0.72
C ILE A 266 -11.70 -6.79 0.61
N VAL A 267 -12.54 -6.52 1.60
CA VAL A 267 -13.50 -5.40 1.54
C VAL A 267 -13.28 -4.44 2.71
N LEU A 268 -13.05 -3.18 2.39
CA LEU A 268 -12.96 -2.09 3.36
C LEU A 268 -14.34 -1.49 3.59
N PHE A 269 -14.63 -1.09 4.83
CA PHE A 269 -15.92 -0.52 5.21
C PHE A 269 -15.72 0.93 5.66
N PRO A 270 -16.07 1.92 4.83
CA PRO A 270 -16.03 3.31 5.24
C PRO A 270 -16.91 3.56 6.46
N LYS A 271 -16.44 4.38 7.40
CA LYS A 271 -17.22 4.87 8.53
C LYS A 271 -18.44 5.61 8.02
N GLU A 272 -19.58 5.25 8.58
CA GLU A 272 -20.74 6.13 8.49
C GLU A 272 -20.41 7.41 9.26
N LYS A 273 -20.23 8.53 8.55
CA LYS A 273 -20.17 9.83 9.22
C LYS A 273 -21.52 10.04 9.89
N ASN A 274 -21.54 10.01 11.22
CA ASN A 274 -22.67 10.51 12.00
C ASN A 274 -23.02 11.88 11.41
N ALA A 275 -24.17 11.99 10.77
CA ALA A 275 -24.68 13.26 10.34
C ALA A 275 -24.72 14.13 11.60
N VAL A 276 -23.90 15.18 11.65
CA VAL A 276 -23.98 16.18 12.70
C VAL A 276 -25.43 16.64 12.66
N ALA A 277 -26.20 16.24 13.68
CA ALA A 277 -27.57 16.69 13.85
C ALA A 277 -27.48 18.22 13.87
N GLY A 278 -27.91 18.83 12.76
CA GLY A 278 -28.01 20.27 12.64
C GLY A 278 -28.97 20.72 13.73
N GLY A 279 -28.39 21.17 14.85
CA GLY A 279 -29.13 21.74 15.96
C GLY A 279 -29.92 22.91 15.41
N SER A 280 -31.23 22.72 15.31
CA SER A 280 -32.17 23.81 15.13
C SER A 280 -31.96 24.76 16.30
N GLY A 281 -31.37 25.92 16.00
CA GLY A 281 -31.29 27.02 16.93
C GLY A 281 -32.70 27.39 17.36
N LYS A 282 -33.12 26.94 18.54
CA LYS A 282 -34.23 27.53 19.26
C LYS A 282 -33.74 28.89 19.74
N SER A 283 -34.26 29.94 19.11
CA SER A 283 -34.31 31.27 19.66
C SER A 283 -34.96 31.20 21.05
N PHE A 284 -34.22 31.55 22.09
CA PHE A 284 -34.82 32.02 23.33
C PHE A 284 -35.08 33.52 23.18
N GLY A 285 -36.32 33.92 23.44
CA GLY A 285 -36.73 35.32 23.55
C GLY A 285 -36.36 35.94 24.89
#